data_AF-A0AB33JQS7-F1
#
_entry.id   AF-A0AB33JQS7-F1
#
_cell.length_a   1.000
_cell.length_b   1.000
_cell.length_c   1.000
_cell.angle_alpha   90.00
_cell.angle_beta   90.00
_cell.angle_gamma   90.00
#
_symmetry.space_group_name_H-M   'P 1'
#
loop_
_entity.id
_entity.type
_entity.pdbx_description
1 polymer ?
#
loop_
_entity_poly.entity_id
_entity_poly.type
_entity_poly.pdbx_seq_one_letter_code
_entity_poly.pdbx_strand_id
1 'polypeptide(L)'
;MRSLFPPEVRFEGTNPSSFTLLDIFTYDKDVTAGNRSARDILMLHVLSAAYLEGLLPARSWFCVYPSSTPGAVNHQLSDFIEVAKVMTGSSYKDDLLVRATRATDTSRARANGRHGEVTIATQANTVHLNPAHRSALAKGKTVVVFDDFTTDGMSLDWARNLLTTAGATQVIGVTIGKYRKPYTFFTPRAGVAIDPFTPNTTLTPADFTAEQRQVPTGTGPVDHVAETMRRAVNEDTGLPPLGPAPASRTVLTPETRDLLDRLRATSMVRRPIRPGVVESGLKPRNGRQHHVVDFLDQLTKIGLLTWRADYHSSEKMPLWWLSFDGQPCAWWYNTPETEKVIGELCAATGIIWEPVRANFGETERREAVARIEARRAAGE
;
A
#
# COMPACT_ATOMS: atom_id res chain seq x y z
N MET A 1 8.62 -21.64 -10.42
CA MET A 1 7.89 -21.30 -9.19
C MET A 1 8.88 -21.31 -8.04
N ARG A 2 8.82 -20.32 -7.15
CA ARG A 2 9.73 -20.19 -6.01
C ARG A 2 8.89 -19.79 -4.81
N SER A 3 8.98 -20.53 -3.71
CA SER A 3 8.51 -20.01 -2.42
C SER A 3 9.59 -19.08 -1.85
N LEU A 4 9.21 -18.02 -1.15
CA LEU A 4 10.16 -17.16 -0.42
C LEU A 4 10.35 -17.61 1.03
N PHE A 5 9.36 -18.31 1.59
CA PHE A 5 9.40 -18.79 2.97
C PHE A 5 8.92 -20.24 3.08
N PRO A 6 9.44 -21.01 4.05
CA PRO A 6 8.83 -22.28 4.41
C PRO A 6 7.51 -22.06 5.18
N PRO A 7 6.57 -23.03 5.11
CA PRO A 7 5.28 -22.97 5.81
C PRO A 7 5.37 -22.71 7.31
N GLU A 8 6.36 -23.32 7.94
CA GLU A 8 6.49 -23.42 9.39
C GLU A 8 7.43 -22.36 9.97
N VAL A 9 7.84 -21.38 9.14
CA VAL A 9 8.68 -20.28 9.62
C VAL A 9 8.01 -19.56 10.79
N ARG A 10 8.76 -19.36 11.85
CA ARG A 10 8.35 -18.58 13.01
C ARG A 10 9.17 -17.30 13.06
N PHE A 11 8.49 -16.20 13.31
CA PHE A 11 9.09 -14.89 13.50
C PHE A 11 8.89 -14.41 14.93
N GLU A 12 9.80 -13.55 15.37
CA GLU A 12 9.67 -12.81 16.62
C GLU A 12 8.62 -11.71 16.46
N GLY A 13 7.79 -11.53 17.48
CA GLY A 13 6.80 -10.46 17.55
C GLY A 13 6.79 -9.83 18.94
N THR A 14 6.01 -8.77 19.09
CA THR A 14 5.77 -8.11 20.38
C THR A 14 4.46 -8.61 20.98
N ASN A 15 3.41 -8.71 20.17
CA ASN A 15 2.14 -9.27 20.57
C ASN A 15 1.51 -10.07 19.42
N PRO A 16 1.51 -11.42 19.48
CA PRO A 16 2.22 -12.29 20.43
C PRO A 16 3.75 -12.21 20.28
N SER A 17 4.49 -12.76 21.26
CA SER A 17 5.97 -12.79 21.25
C SER A 17 6.59 -13.60 20.10
N SER A 18 5.82 -14.49 19.49
CA SER A 18 6.17 -15.18 18.25
C SER A 18 4.93 -15.51 17.45
N PHE A 19 5.08 -15.61 16.13
CA PHE A 19 3.99 -15.90 15.22
C PHE A 19 4.46 -16.65 13.97
N THR A 20 3.52 -17.21 13.22
CA THR A 20 3.73 -17.85 11.92
C THR A 20 3.10 -17.04 10.80
N LEU A 21 3.45 -17.34 9.55
CA LEU A 21 2.75 -16.75 8.39
C LEU A 21 1.25 -17.02 8.39
N LEU A 22 0.81 -18.17 8.93
CA LEU A 22 -0.61 -18.52 9.02
C LEU A 22 -1.37 -17.59 9.96
N ASP A 23 -0.75 -17.22 11.08
CA ASP A 23 -1.34 -16.32 12.07
C ASP A 23 -1.77 -15.00 11.43
N ILE A 24 -0.88 -14.43 10.62
CA ILE A 24 -1.13 -13.15 9.95
C ILE A 24 -2.02 -13.33 8.73
N PHE A 25 -1.64 -14.21 7.82
CA PHE A 25 -2.24 -14.24 6.50
C PHE A 25 -3.52 -15.08 6.49
N THR A 26 -3.52 -16.26 7.10
CA THR A 26 -4.70 -17.14 7.08
C THR A 26 -5.73 -16.81 8.16
N TYR A 27 -5.26 -16.50 9.37
CA TYR A 27 -6.12 -16.29 10.53
C TYR A 27 -6.40 -14.81 10.84
N ASP A 28 -5.84 -13.90 10.04
CA ASP A 28 -6.04 -12.45 10.16
C ASP A 28 -5.79 -11.93 11.59
N LYS A 29 -4.84 -12.56 12.31
CA LYS A 29 -4.47 -12.11 13.66
C LYS A 29 -3.75 -10.77 13.55
N ASP A 30 -4.13 -9.85 14.43
CA ASP A 30 -3.40 -8.61 14.63
C ASP A 30 -2.10 -8.92 15.37
N VAL A 31 -0.99 -8.88 14.64
CA VAL A 31 0.34 -9.23 15.13
C VAL A 31 1.25 -8.03 14.93
N THR A 32 1.93 -7.63 16.00
CA THR A 32 2.89 -6.53 15.96
C THR A 32 4.33 -7.02 16.13
N ALA A 33 5.27 -6.32 15.50
CA ALA A 33 6.70 -6.40 15.76
C ALA A 33 7.19 -4.97 16.09
N GLY A 34 7.50 -4.74 17.36
CA GLY A 34 7.63 -3.40 17.93
C GLY A 34 6.28 -2.68 17.93
N ASN A 35 6.27 -1.45 17.44
CA ASN A 35 5.06 -0.64 17.25
C ASN A 35 4.45 -0.76 15.84
N ARG A 36 4.89 -1.72 15.02
CA ARG A 36 4.49 -1.88 13.62
C ARG A 36 3.71 -3.17 13.39
N SER A 37 2.82 -3.14 12.40
CA SER A 37 2.14 -4.33 11.87
C SER A 37 3.18 -5.30 11.30
N ALA A 38 3.20 -6.53 11.81
CA ALA A 38 4.06 -7.58 11.29
C ALA A 38 3.67 -7.96 9.85
N ARG A 39 2.38 -7.86 9.50
CA ARG A 39 1.90 -8.03 8.12
C ARG A 39 2.59 -7.06 7.17
N ASP A 40 2.65 -5.79 7.55
CA ASP A 40 3.17 -4.74 6.70
C ASP A 40 4.67 -4.93 6.46
N ILE A 41 5.41 -5.27 7.52
CA ILE A 41 6.84 -5.58 7.43
C ILE A 41 7.06 -6.75 6.46
N LEU A 42 6.31 -7.84 6.60
CA LEU A 42 6.44 -9.02 5.72
C LEU A 42 6.12 -8.68 4.27
N MET A 43 5.00 -7.99 4.03
CA MET A 43 4.55 -7.65 2.67
C MET A 43 5.55 -6.72 1.98
N LEU A 44 5.99 -5.66 2.66
CA LEU A 44 6.97 -4.73 2.11
C LEU A 44 8.32 -5.41 1.86
N HIS A 45 8.75 -6.29 2.76
CA HIS A 45 9.98 -7.04 2.57
C HIS A 45 9.88 -7.96 1.34
N VAL A 46 8.80 -8.73 1.20
CA VAL A 46 8.57 -9.62 0.05
C VAL A 46 8.57 -8.85 -1.26
N LEU A 47 7.85 -7.74 -1.33
CA LEU A 47 7.79 -6.90 -2.53
C LEU A 47 9.16 -6.32 -2.86
N SER A 48 9.89 -5.80 -1.86
CA SER A 48 11.22 -5.22 -2.03
C SER A 48 12.23 -6.28 -2.48
N ALA A 49 12.24 -7.45 -1.84
CA ALA A 49 13.11 -8.56 -2.21
C ALA A 49 12.82 -9.03 -3.64
N ALA A 50 11.54 -9.23 -3.99
CA ALA A 50 11.15 -9.64 -5.33
C ALA A 50 11.54 -8.59 -6.39
N TYR A 51 11.46 -7.30 -6.07
CA TYR A 51 11.94 -6.24 -6.96
C TYR A 51 13.48 -6.26 -7.12
N LEU A 52 14.23 -6.32 -6.02
CA LEU A 52 15.70 -6.35 -6.04
C LEU A 52 16.25 -7.60 -6.74
N GLU A 53 15.56 -8.73 -6.65
CA GLU A 53 15.90 -9.96 -7.38
C GLU A 53 15.46 -9.93 -8.86
N GLY A 54 14.81 -8.86 -9.33
CA GLY A 54 14.30 -8.75 -10.69
C GLY A 54 13.06 -9.61 -10.98
N LEU A 55 12.43 -10.18 -9.95
CA LEU A 55 11.20 -10.96 -10.05
C LEU A 55 9.95 -10.09 -10.19
N LEU A 56 10.03 -8.80 -9.86
CA LEU A 56 9.02 -7.79 -10.16
C LEU A 56 9.59 -6.76 -11.14
N PRO A 57 9.43 -6.98 -12.46
CA PRO A 57 9.95 -6.08 -13.48
C PRO A 57 9.35 -4.68 -13.38
N ALA A 58 10.17 -3.67 -13.64
CA ALA A 58 9.71 -2.29 -13.69
C ALA A 58 8.68 -2.06 -14.82
N ARG A 59 7.81 -1.05 -14.66
CA ARG A 59 6.79 -0.67 -15.66
C ARG A 59 5.80 -1.79 -16.01
N SER A 60 5.56 -2.69 -15.06
CA SER A 60 4.57 -3.76 -15.21
C SER A 60 3.15 -3.24 -14.96
N TRP A 61 2.16 -4.03 -15.36
CA TRP A 61 0.78 -3.86 -14.92
C TRP A 61 0.52 -4.72 -13.71
N PHE A 62 0.04 -4.12 -12.63
CA PHE A 62 -0.36 -4.83 -11.43
C PHE A 62 -1.88 -4.98 -11.43
N CYS A 63 -2.39 -6.14 -11.03
CA CYS A 63 -3.81 -6.33 -10.79
C CYS A 63 -4.04 -7.34 -9.66
N VAL A 64 -5.19 -7.27 -9.01
CA VAL A 64 -5.62 -8.25 -8.01
C VAL A 64 -6.59 -9.23 -8.65
N TYR A 65 -6.45 -10.52 -8.31
CA TYR A 65 -7.43 -11.51 -8.72
C TYR A 65 -8.75 -11.27 -7.97
N PRO A 66 -9.91 -11.21 -8.66
CA PRO A 66 -11.15 -10.79 -8.03
C PRO A 66 -11.66 -11.82 -7.02
N SER A 67 -12.16 -11.36 -5.87
CA SER A 67 -12.80 -12.24 -4.87
C SER A 67 -14.06 -12.92 -5.42
N SER A 68 -14.65 -13.86 -4.69
CA SER A 68 -15.87 -14.60 -5.10
C SER A 68 -17.09 -13.69 -5.36
N THR A 69 -17.11 -12.48 -4.82
CA THR A 69 -18.20 -11.50 -4.98
C THR A 69 -17.85 -10.49 -6.08
N PRO A 70 -18.72 -10.30 -7.10
CA PRO A 70 -18.52 -9.28 -8.12
C PRO A 70 -18.38 -7.89 -7.52
N GLY A 71 -17.41 -7.10 -8.01
CA GLY A 71 -17.15 -5.73 -7.55
C GLY A 71 -16.53 -5.60 -6.16
N ALA A 72 -16.28 -6.70 -5.44
CA ALA A 72 -15.59 -6.64 -4.16
C ALA A 72 -14.08 -6.45 -4.37
N VAL A 73 -13.56 -5.37 -3.81
CA VAL A 73 -12.14 -5.01 -3.83
C VAL A 73 -11.45 -5.57 -2.58
N ASN A 74 -10.30 -6.23 -2.76
CA ASN A 74 -9.46 -6.61 -1.62
C ASN A 74 -8.63 -5.38 -1.19
N HIS A 75 -9.18 -4.61 -0.24
CA HIS A 75 -8.54 -3.39 0.27
C HIS A 75 -7.17 -3.66 0.88
N GLN A 76 -7.00 -4.78 1.60
CA GLN A 76 -5.72 -5.13 2.24
C GLN A 76 -4.60 -5.32 1.21
N LEU A 77 -4.85 -6.02 0.11
CA LEU A 77 -3.86 -6.15 -0.97
C LEU A 77 -3.65 -4.85 -1.74
N SER A 78 -4.69 -4.05 -1.90
CA SER A 78 -4.62 -2.79 -2.65
C SER A 78 -3.63 -1.81 -2.01
N ASP A 79 -3.63 -1.69 -0.69
CA ASP A 79 -2.71 -0.80 0.03
C ASP A 79 -1.23 -1.16 -0.20
N PHE A 80 -0.89 -2.45 -0.24
CA PHE A 80 0.47 -2.90 -0.54
C PHE A 80 0.85 -2.72 -2.00
N ILE A 81 -0.10 -2.89 -2.91
CA ILE A 81 0.11 -2.70 -4.35
C ILE A 81 0.38 -1.22 -4.68
N GLU A 82 -0.26 -0.30 -3.96
CA GLU A 82 0.00 1.13 -4.07
C GLU A 82 1.45 1.48 -3.72
N VAL A 83 2.04 0.84 -2.70
CA VAL A 83 3.46 1.01 -2.40
C VAL A 83 4.34 0.32 -3.46
N ALA A 84 4.00 -0.91 -3.84
CA ALA A 84 4.75 -1.69 -4.81
C ALA A 84 4.85 -1.00 -6.18
N LYS A 85 3.77 -0.36 -6.63
CA LYS A 85 3.74 0.29 -7.95
C LYS A 85 4.68 1.49 -7.99
N VAL A 86 4.78 2.24 -6.89
CA VAL A 86 5.72 3.37 -6.78
C VAL A 86 7.15 2.87 -6.80
N MET A 87 7.46 1.86 -5.99
CA MET A 87 8.80 1.26 -5.93
C MET A 87 9.28 0.72 -7.28
N THR A 88 8.38 0.12 -8.08
CA THR A 88 8.71 -0.52 -9.36
C THR A 88 8.45 0.37 -10.58
N GLY A 89 7.92 1.58 -10.41
CA GLY A 89 7.45 2.43 -11.52
C GLY A 89 6.36 1.74 -12.38
N SER A 90 5.55 0.89 -11.75
CA SER A 90 4.48 0.12 -12.37
C SER A 90 3.13 0.83 -12.24
N SER A 91 2.10 0.31 -12.91
CA SER A 91 0.74 0.85 -12.83
C SER A 91 -0.24 -0.19 -12.30
N TYR A 92 -1.07 0.19 -11.33
CA TYR A 92 -2.17 -0.64 -10.85
C TYR A 92 -3.39 -0.52 -11.79
N LYS A 93 -3.97 -1.67 -12.13
CA LYS A 93 -5.16 -1.86 -12.98
C LYS A 93 -6.17 -2.68 -12.17
N ASP A 94 -6.90 -1.99 -11.31
CA ASP A 94 -7.92 -2.54 -10.43
C ASP A 94 -9.10 -3.16 -11.18
N ASP A 95 -9.31 -2.73 -12.43
CA ASP A 95 -10.38 -3.19 -13.32
C ASP A 95 -9.91 -4.22 -14.38
N LEU A 96 -8.66 -4.70 -14.33
CA LEU A 96 -8.12 -5.58 -15.38
C LEU A 96 -8.81 -6.95 -15.40
N LEU A 97 -8.95 -7.60 -14.25
CA LEU A 97 -9.63 -8.88 -14.08
C LEU A 97 -11.00 -8.64 -13.47
N VAL A 98 -12.05 -9.04 -14.18
CA VAL A 98 -13.45 -8.79 -13.80
C VAL A 98 -14.15 -10.10 -13.51
N ARG A 99 -14.77 -10.17 -12.33
CA ARG A 99 -15.71 -11.25 -12.02
C ARG A 99 -17.12 -10.86 -12.47
N ALA A 100 -17.60 -11.48 -13.53
CA ALA A 100 -18.89 -11.19 -14.15
C ALA A 100 -20.07 -11.72 -13.33
N THR A 101 -19.90 -12.87 -12.67
CA THR A 101 -20.96 -13.55 -11.93
C THR A 101 -20.43 -14.03 -10.57
N ARG A 102 -21.33 -14.12 -9.59
CA ARG A 102 -20.98 -14.60 -8.26
C ARG A 102 -20.46 -16.03 -8.35
N ALA A 103 -19.26 -16.24 -7.86
CA ALA A 103 -18.68 -17.57 -7.77
C ALA A 103 -18.96 -18.19 -6.40
N THR A 104 -19.00 -19.52 -6.36
CA THR A 104 -18.98 -20.25 -5.10
C THR A 104 -17.69 -19.92 -4.35
N ASP A 105 -17.82 -19.47 -3.11
CA ASP A 105 -16.67 -19.30 -2.22
C ASP A 105 -15.99 -20.66 -2.01
N THR A 106 -14.78 -20.79 -2.56
CA THR A 106 -14.06 -22.05 -2.58
C THR A 106 -13.54 -22.46 -1.20
N SER A 107 -13.34 -21.51 -0.27
CA SER A 107 -12.97 -21.82 1.11
C SER A 107 -14.17 -22.40 1.85
N ARG A 108 -15.34 -21.78 1.69
CA ARG A 108 -16.59 -22.24 2.30
C ARG A 108 -17.08 -23.56 1.70
N ALA A 109 -16.96 -23.75 0.38
CA ALA A 109 -17.31 -25.01 -0.28
C ALA A 109 -16.47 -26.17 0.25
N ARG A 110 -15.15 -25.97 0.39
CA ARG A 110 -14.25 -26.97 0.99
C ARG A 110 -14.59 -27.24 2.46
N ALA A 111 -14.86 -26.19 3.26
CA ALA A 111 -15.26 -26.35 4.65
C ALA A 111 -16.55 -27.18 4.82
N ASN A 112 -17.46 -27.07 3.85
CA ASN A 112 -18.72 -27.81 3.82
C ASN A 112 -18.62 -29.17 3.10
N GLY A 113 -17.42 -29.67 2.81
CA GLY A 113 -17.20 -30.97 2.16
C GLY A 113 -17.53 -31.02 0.66
N ARG A 114 -17.85 -29.88 0.03
CA ARG A 114 -18.20 -29.77 -1.39
C ARG A 114 -16.99 -29.57 -2.29
N HIS A 115 -15.98 -30.43 -2.11
CA HIS A 115 -14.71 -30.32 -2.81
C HIS A 115 -14.86 -30.41 -4.34
N GLY A 116 -15.83 -31.19 -4.83
CA GLY A 116 -16.10 -31.36 -6.27
C GLY A 116 -16.65 -30.12 -6.98
N GLU A 117 -17.15 -29.12 -6.25
CA GLU A 117 -17.66 -27.86 -6.82
C GLU A 117 -16.54 -26.84 -7.09
N VAL A 118 -15.34 -27.09 -6.57
CA VAL A 118 -14.18 -26.21 -6.72
C VAL A 118 -13.32 -26.71 -7.87
N THR A 119 -13.52 -26.14 -9.05
CA THR A 119 -12.80 -26.53 -10.26
C THR A 119 -12.28 -25.31 -11.00
N ILE A 120 -11.34 -25.53 -11.94
CA ILE A 120 -10.86 -24.48 -12.84
C ILE A 120 -12.00 -23.89 -13.70
N ALA A 121 -13.00 -24.69 -14.06
CA ALA A 121 -14.17 -24.23 -14.81
C ALA A 121 -14.96 -23.16 -14.04
N THR A 122 -15.00 -23.23 -12.71
CA THR A 122 -15.63 -22.19 -11.89
C THR A 122 -14.94 -20.83 -12.06
N GLN A 123 -13.62 -20.81 -12.29
CA GLN A 123 -12.91 -19.57 -12.64
C GLN A 123 -13.20 -19.16 -14.08
N ALA A 124 -13.14 -20.12 -15.01
CA ALA A 124 -13.39 -19.89 -16.44
C ALA A 124 -14.76 -19.27 -16.74
N ASN A 125 -15.77 -19.72 -16.02
CA ASN A 125 -17.17 -19.34 -16.25
C ASN A 125 -17.54 -18.02 -15.56
N THR A 126 -16.65 -17.45 -14.74
CA THR A 126 -16.97 -16.29 -13.90
C THR A 126 -15.99 -15.13 -14.02
N VAL A 127 -14.74 -15.36 -14.44
CA VAL A 127 -13.69 -14.32 -14.53
C VAL A 127 -13.23 -14.15 -15.97
N HIS A 128 -13.12 -12.90 -16.41
CA HIS A 128 -12.59 -12.50 -17.72
C HIS A 128 -11.77 -11.20 -17.59
N LEU A 129 -11.09 -10.80 -18.65
CA LEU A 129 -10.40 -9.52 -18.74
C LEU A 129 -11.36 -8.42 -19.17
N ASN A 130 -11.23 -7.22 -18.60
CA ASN A 130 -12.00 -6.08 -19.05
C ASN A 130 -11.62 -5.72 -20.52
N PRO A 131 -12.60 -5.67 -21.45
CA PRO A 131 -12.37 -5.33 -22.85
C PRO A 131 -11.64 -4.01 -23.09
N ALA A 132 -11.73 -3.05 -22.17
CA ALA A 132 -11.04 -1.76 -22.25
C ALA A 132 -9.50 -1.89 -22.39
N HIS A 133 -8.93 -2.99 -21.88
CA HIS A 133 -7.49 -3.24 -21.89
C HIS A 133 -7.00 -4.05 -23.10
N ARG A 134 -7.90 -4.48 -23.99
CA ARG A 134 -7.58 -5.38 -25.12
C ARG A 134 -6.44 -4.86 -25.99
N SER A 135 -6.51 -3.60 -26.39
CA SER A 135 -5.52 -2.99 -27.30
C SER A 135 -4.14 -2.84 -26.65
N ALA A 136 -4.08 -2.66 -25.33
CA ALA A 136 -2.85 -2.53 -24.60
C ALA A 136 -2.19 -3.89 -24.36
N LEU A 137 -2.97 -4.92 -24.00
CA LEU A 137 -2.48 -6.30 -23.84
C LEU A 137 -1.95 -6.86 -25.16
N ALA A 138 -2.64 -6.62 -26.28
CA ALA A 138 -2.20 -7.04 -27.61
C ALA A 138 -0.84 -6.42 -28.03
N LYS A 139 -0.40 -5.35 -27.38
CA LYS A 139 0.92 -4.73 -27.60
C LYS A 139 2.04 -5.34 -26.75
N GLY A 140 1.77 -6.41 -26.01
CA GLY A 140 2.76 -7.10 -25.18
C GLY A 140 3.02 -6.38 -23.86
N LYS A 141 2.22 -6.71 -22.84
CA LYS A 141 2.43 -6.24 -21.46
C LYS A 141 2.98 -7.33 -20.56
N THR A 142 3.87 -6.94 -19.66
CA THR A 142 4.18 -7.72 -18.46
C THR A 142 3.11 -7.42 -17.41
N VAL A 143 2.46 -8.47 -16.91
CA VAL A 143 1.38 -8.37 -15.94
C VAL A 143 1.71 -9.17 -14.69
N VAL A 144 1.63 -8.52 -13.53
CA VAL A 144 1.78 -9.14 -12.22
C VAL A 144 0.40 -9.26 -11.58
N VAL A 145 -0.01 -10.50 -11.30
CA VAL A 145 -1.31 -10.83 -10.71
C VAL A 145 -1.09 -11.16 -9.24
N PHE A 146 -1.71 -10.38 -8.36
CA PHE A 146 -1.72 -10.60 -6.91
C PHE A 146 -2.97 -11.38 -6.51
N ASP A 147 -2.82 -12.40 -5.68
CA ASP A 147 -3.92 -13.17 -5.11
C ASP A 147 -3.68 -13.39 -3.62
N ASP A 148 -4.72 -13.30 -2.80
CA ASP A 148 -4.57 -13.36 -1.35
C ASP A 148 -4.15 -14.76 -0.90
N PHE A 149 -4.86 -15.79 -1.35
CA PHE A 149 -4.57 -17.18 -1.07
C PHE A 149 -4.80 -18.07 -2.28
N THR A 150 -3.76 -18.81 -2.64
CA THR A 150 -3.94 -19.96 -3.51
C THR A 150 -3.88 -21.27 -2.74
N THR A 151 -4.79 -22.20 -3.04
CA THR A 151 -4.74 -23.56 -2.50
C THR A 151 -4.14 -24.54 -3.50
N ASP A 152 -4.67 -24.53 -4.73
CA ASP A 152 -4.29 -25.49 -5.77
C ASP A 152 -3.82 -24.78 -7.07
N GLY A 153 -3.74 -23.44 -7.09
CA GLY A 153 -3.25 -22.65 -8.24
C GLY A 153 -4.31 -22.11 -9.20
N MET A 154 -5.56 -22.57 -9.10
CA MET A 154 -6.63 -22.31 -10.10
C MET A 154 -6.83 -20.83 -10.48
N SER A 155 -6.84 -19.92 -9.50
CA SER A 155 -7.01 -18.47 -9.73
C SER A 155 -5.90 -17.91 -10.62
N LEU A 156 -4.66 -18.07 -10.17
CA LEU A 156 -3.48 -17.59 -10.88
C LEU A 156 -3.31 -18.27 -12.25
N ASP A 157 -3.64 -19.55 -12.39
CA ASP A 157 -3.57 -20.23 -13.68
C ASP A 157 -4.64 -19.77 -14.66
N TRP A 158 -5.86 -19.52 -14.17
CA TRP A 158 -6.89 -18.94 -15.02
C TRP A 158 -6.48 -17.54 -15.49
N ALA A 159 -5.96 -16.70 -14.59
CA ALA A 159 -5.41 -15.39 -14.96
C ALA A 159 -4.28 -15.52 -15.98
N ARG A 160 -3.36 -16.48 -15.80
CA ARG A 160 -2.30 -16.80 -16.76
C ARG A 160 -2.89 -17.10 -18.13
N ASN A 161 -3.83 -18.04 -18.22
CA ASN A 161 -4.45 -18.43 -19.48
C ASN A 161 -5.14 -17.25 -20.18
N LEU A 162 -5.89 -16.43 -19.43
CA LEU A 162 -6.53 -15.22 -19.97
C LEU A 162 -5.50 -14.23 -20.52
N LEU A 163 -4.51 -13.86 -19.70
CA LEU A 163 -3.53 -12.82 -20.03
C LEU A 163 -2.61 -13.25 -21.18
N THR A 164 -2.13 -14.49 -21.20
CA THR A 164 -1.31 -14.99 -22.30
C THR A 164 -2.11 -15.05 -23.59
N THR A 165 -3.37 -15.48 -23.53
CA THR A 165 -4.26 -15.52 -24.72
C THR A 165 -4.56 -14.10 -25.23
N ALA A 166 -4.64 -13.11 -24.34
CA ALA A 166 -4.85 -11.72 -24.68
C ALA A 166 -3.59 -10.99 -25.22
N GLY A 167 -2.43 -11.66 -25.27
CA GLY A 167 -1.19 -11.11 -25.81
C GLY A 167 -0.19 -10.57 -24.78
N ALA A 168 -0.38 -10.82 -23.48
CA ALA A 168 0.63 -10.50 -22.47
C ALA A 168 1.94 -11.24 -22.77
N THR A 169 3.07 -10.51 -22.75
CA THR A 169 4.41 -11.07 -23.00
C THR A 169 4.93 -11.86 -21.81
N GLN A 170 4.50 -11.50 -20.61
CA GLN A 170 4.89 -12.17 -19.37
C GLN A 170 3.79 -12.03 -18.33
N VAL A 171 3.51 -13.13 -17.62
CA VAL A 171 2.57 -13.14 -16.50
C VAL A 171 3.29 -13.66 -15.27
N ILE A 172 3.23 -12.89 -14.18
CA ILE A 172 3.87 -13.22 -12.91
C ILE A 172 2.77 -13.31 -11.85
N GLY A 173 2.61 -14.49 -11.24
CA GLY A 173 1.68 -14.69 -10.14
C GLY A 173 2.37 -14.48 -8.79
N VAL A 174 1.78 -13.64 -7.93
CA VAL A 174 2.23 -13.40 -6.56
C VAL A 174 1.08 -13.75 -5.62
N THR A 175 1.31 -14.67 -4.68
CA THR A 175 0.27 -15.11 -3.75
C THR A 175 0.84 -15.71 -2.48
N ILE A 176 0.02 -15.81 -1.44
CA ILE A 176 0.31 -16.60 -0.26
C ILE A 176 -0.29 -17.99 -0.47
N GLY A 177 0.57 -18.99 -0.68
CA GLY A 177 0.13 -20.37 -0.88
C GLY A 177 -0.31 -21.04 0.43
N LYS A 178 -1.42 -21.78 0.43
CA LYS A 178 -1.68 -22.79 1.47
C LYS A 178 -0.65 -23.89 1.34
N TYR A 179 0.28 -23.85 2.27
CA TYR A 179 1.54 -24.56 2.18
C TYR A 179 1.40 -26.09 2.15
N ARG A 180 2.43 -26.75 1.60
CA ARG A 180 2.58 -28.22 1.40
C ARG A 180 1.76 -28.84 0.26
N LYS A 181 0.87 -28.09 -0.38
CA LYS A 181 0.22 -28.54 -1.60
C LYS A 181 1.04 -28.19 -2.83
N PRO A 182 1.18 -29.10 -3.81
CA PRO A 182 1.75 -28.75 -5.09
C PRO A 182 0.86 -27.71 -5.77
N TYR A 183 1.49 -26.80 -6.50
CA TYR A 183 0.75 -25.91 -7.39
C TYR A 183 0.31 -26.71 -8.63
N THR A 184 -0.95 -26.58 -9.03
CA THR A 184 -1.47 -27.27 -10.21
C THR A 184 -1.56 -26.32 -11.38
N PHE A 185 -0.77 -26.59 -12.42
CA PHE A 185 -0.88 -25.93 -13.72
C PHE A 185 -2.10 -26.43 -14.47
N PHE A 186 -3.00 -25.51 -14.82
CA PHE A 186 -4.16 -25.80 -15.66
C PHE A 186 -3.92 -25.29 -17.08
N THR A 187 -3.66 -26.20 -18.01
CA THR A 187 -3.40 -25.86 -19.41
C THR A 187 -4.59 -26.27 -20.28
N PRO A 188 -5.14 -25.38 -21.11
CA PRO A 188 -6.19 -25.74 -22.05
C PRO A 188 -5.71 -26.85 -22.98
N ARG A 189 -6.55 -27.85 -23.26
CA ARG A 189 -6.24 -28.90 -24.23
C ARG A 189 -6.17 -28.31 -25.64
N ALA A 190 -5.49 -29.02 -26.54
CA ALA A 190 -5.44 -28.67 -27.95
C ALA A 190 -6.87 -28.56 -28.52
N GLY A 191 -7.16 -27.46 -29.22
CA GLY A 191 -8.48 -27.17 -29.79
C GLY A 191 -9.46 -26.43 -28.87
N VAL A 192 -9.13 -26.28 -27.58
CA VAL A 192 -9.95 -25.49 -26.65
C VAL A 192 -9.65 -24.01 -26.87
N ALA A 193 -10.64 -23.27 -27.36
CA ALA A 193 -10.56 -21.83 -27.52
C ALA A 193 -10.97 -21.13 -26.21
N ILE A 194 -10.19 -20.11 -25.83
CA ILE A 194 -10.53 -19.19 -24.74
C ILE A 194 -10.80 -17.83 -25.37
N ASP A 195 -11.95 -17.22 -25.07
CA ASP A 195 -12.13 -15.78 -25.26
C ASP A 195 -11.71 -15.07 -23.96
N PRO A 196 -10.59 -14.32 -23.98
CA PRO A 196 -10.11 -13.69 -22.76
C PRO A 196 -11.03 -12.60 -22.21
N PHE A 197 -11.96 -12.07 -23.01
CA PHE A 197 -12.73 -10.88 -22.67
C PHE A 197 -14.21 -11.16 -22.45
N THR A 198 -14.60 -12.43 -22.38
CA THR A 198 -15.94 -12.87 -22.01
C THR A 198 -15.87 -14.06 -21.05
N PRO A 199 -16.87 -14.28 -20.18
CA PRO A 199 -16.94 -15.49 -19.37
C PRO A 199 -17.07 -16.73 -20.28
N ASN A 200 -16.22 -17.73 -20.06
CA ASN A 200 -16.13 -18.91 -20.92
C ASN A 200 -17.07 -20.02 -20.46
N THR A 201 -18.38 -19.74 -20.40
CA THR A 201 -19.41 -20.54 -19.70
C THR A 201 -19.58 -21.98 -20.17
N THR A 202 -19.07 -22.33 -21.35
CA THR A 202 -19.12 -23.69 -21.91
C THR A 202 -17.94 -24.56 -21.47
N LEU A 203 -16.90 -23.98 -20.88
CA LEU A 203 -15.73 -24.73 -20.45
C LEU A 203 -16.01 -25.53 -19.18
N THR A 204 -15.46 -26.74 -19.16
CA THR A 204 -15.59 -27.74 -18.11
C THR A 204 -14.19 -28.16 -17.63
N PRO A 205 -14.09 -28.88 -16.49
CA PRO A 205 -12.79 -29.39 -16.04
C PRO A 205 -12.10 -30.32 -17.06
N ALA A 206 -12.87 -30.99 -17.92
CA ALA A 206 -12.33 -31.89 -18.95
C ALA A 206 -11.53 -31.16 -20.02
N ASP A 207 -11.78 -29.87 -20.23
CA ASP A 207 -11.11 -29.04 -21.24
C ASP A 207 -9.67 -28.65 -20.85
N PHE A 208 -9.24 -29.02 -19.64
CA PHE A 208 -7.91 -28.70 -19.13
C PHE A 208 -7.11 -29.98 -18.82
N THR A 209 -5.80 -29.88 -18.98
CA THR A 209 -4.84 -30.77 -18.32
C THR A 209 -4.44 -30.15 -16.99
N ALA A 210 -4.22 -30.99 -15.99
CA ALA A 210 -3.78 -30.59 -14.66
C ALA A 210 -2.41 -31.22 -14.39
N GLU A 211 -1.38 -30.38 -14.25
CA GLU A 211 -0.02 -30.82 -13.93
C GLU A 211 0.38 -30.28 -12.55
N GLN A 212 0.54 -31.17 -11.59
CA GLN A 212 1.02 -30.79 -10.27
C GLN A 212 2.53 -30.61 -10.27
N ARG A 213 3.00 -29.46 -9.79
CA ARG A 213 4.40 -29.20 -9.54
C ARG A 213 4.66 -28.95 -8.08
N GLN A 214 5.62 -29.69 -7.54
CA GLN A 214 6.16 -29.40 -6.23
C GLN A 214 6.83 -28.04 -6.27
N VAL A 215 6.43 -27.19 -5.32
CA VAL A 215 7.07 -25.89 -5.14
C VAL A 215 8.29 -26.13 -4.27
N PRO A 216 9.51 -25.87 -4.77
CA PRO A 216 10.68 -25.94 -3.92
C PRO A 216 10.47 -25.05 -2.70
N THR A 217 10.72 -25.59 -1.51
CA THR A 217 10.77 -24.78 -0.30
C THR A 217 11.84 -23.72 -0.51
N GLY A 218 11.42 -22.46 -0.38
CA GLY A 218 12.33 -21.34 -0.56
C GLY A 218 13.45 -21.38 0.46
N THR A 219 14.69 -21.26 0.00
CA THR A 219 15.80 -20.73 0.80
C THR A 219 15.79 -19.20 0.77
N GLY A 220 14.59 -18.59 0.73
CA GLY A 220 14.48 -17.14 0.67
C GLY A 220 15.12 -16.49 1.90
N PRO A 221 15.12 -15.16 1.99
CA PRO A 221 15.90 -14.42 2.97
C PRO A 221 15.30 -14.50 4.38
N VAL A 222 14.96 -15.71 4.85
CA VAL A 222 14.37 -16.02 6.16
C VAL A 222 15.18 -15.35 7.25
N ASP A 223 16.51 -15.44 7.18
CA ASP A 223 17.41 -14.83 8.15
C ASP A 223 17.32 -13.29 8.13
N HIS A 224 17.26 -12.66 6.95
CA HIS A 224 17.12 -11.21 6.86
C HIS A 224 15.75 -10.72 7.32
N VAL A 225 14.70 -11.50 7.09
CA VAL A 225 13.33 -11.16 7.51
C VAL A 225 13.19 -11.35 9.01
N ALA A 226 13.73 -12.45 9.54
CA ALA A 226 13.81 -12.69 10.98
C ALA A 226 14.63 -11.59 11.67
N GLU A 227 15.75 -11.18 11.09
CA GLU A 227 16.55 -10.06 11.57
C GLU A 227 15.77 -8.74 11.48
N THR A 228 15.04 -8.48 10.40
CA THR A 228 14.18 -7.29 10.26
C THR A 228 13.11 -7.26 11.35
N MET A 229 12.48 -8.41 11.64
CA MET A 229 11.49 -8.54 12.70
C MET A 229 12.10 -8.32 14.08
N ARG A 230 13.24 -8.95 14.37
CA ARG A 230 13.99 -8.77 15.62
C ARG A 230 14.37 -7.31 15.83
N ARG A 231 14.88 -6.65 14.79
CA ARG A 231 15.19 -5.22 14.80
C ARG A 231 13.96 -4.38 15.09
N ALA A 232 12.85 -4.65 14.44
CA ALA A 232 11.59 -3.96 14.70
C ALA A 232 11.11 -4.15 16.15
N VAL A 233 11.20 -5.37 16.69
CA VAL A 233 10.88 -5.69 18.10
C VAL A 233 11.78 -4.93 19.07
N ASN A 234 13.06 -4.79 18.75
CA ASN A 234 14.05 -4.09 19.57
C ASN A 234 14.09 -2.57 19.32
N GLU A 235 13.20 -2.04 18.46
CA GLU A 235 13.22 -0.65 18.00
C GLU A 235 14.56 -0.22 17.38
N ASP A 236 15.33 -1.19 16.89
CA ASP A 236 16.60 -0.99 16.21
C ASP A 236 16.30 -0.70 14.73
N THR A 237 16.54 0.54 14.30
CA THR A 237 16.32 0.91 12.89
C THR A 237 17.35 0.31 11.95
N GLY A 238 18.45 -0.28 12.46
CA GLY A 238 19.54 -0.83 11.66
C GLY A 238 20.31 0.23 10.86
N LEU A 239 19.91 1.49 10.96
CA LEU A 239 20.68 2.64 10.53
C LEU A 239 21.73 2.88 11.62
N PRO A 240 22.99 3.22 11.26
CA PRO A 240 23.88 3.81 12.24
C PRO A 240 23.10 4.96 12.91
N PRO A 241 23.23 5.16 14.23
CA PRO A 241 22.66 6.36 14.84
C PRO A 241 23.09 7.50 13.95
N LEU A 242 22.12 8.25 13.43
CA LEU A 242 22.42 9.44 12.63
C LEU A 242 23.52 10.14 13.41
N GLY A 243 24.73 10.16 12.85
CA GLY A 243 25.89 10.74 13.53
C GLY A 243 25.46 12.08 14.08
N PRO A 244 25.98 12.51 15.24
CA PRO A 244 25.39 13.55 16.07
C PRO A 244 24.75 14.59 15.17
N ALA A 245 23.42 14.69 15.25
CA ALA A 245 22.62 15.53 14.37
C ALA A 245 23.39 16.83 14.14
N PRO A 246 23.52 17.31 12.89
CA PRO A 246 24.31 18.50 12.59
C PRO A 246 24.02 19.53 13.68
N ALA A 247 25.06 20.06 14.31
CA ALA A 247 25.02 20.77 15.60
C ALA A 247 24.07 21.99 15.67
N SER A 248 23.27 22.21 14.62
CA SER A 248 22.12 23.09 14.54
C SER A 248 20.78 22.37 14.73
N ARG A 249 20.70 21.29 15.53
CA ARG A 249 19.42 20.94 16.15
C ARG A 249 19.16 22.04 17.18
N THR A 250 18.31 23.01 16.84
CA THR A 250 17.83 24.00 17.80
C THR A 250 17.32 23.22 18.99
N VAL A 251 17.99 23.35 20.13
CA VAL A 251 17.54 22.72 21.37
C VAL A 251 16.15 23.29 21.63
N LEU A 252 15.12 22.45 21.47
CA LEU A 252 13.75 22.88 21.68
C LEU A 252 13.66 23.45 23.09
N THR A 253 13.15 24.67 23.19
CA THR A 253 12.92 25.28 24.49
C THR A 253 11.95 24.40 25.28
N PRO A 254 12.01 24.40 26.62
CA PRO A 254 11.01 23.73 27.44
C PRO A 254 9.58 24.13 27.07
N GLU A 255 9.34 25.38 26.66
CA GLU A 255 8.01 25.82 26.19
C GLU A 255 7.63 25.17 24.85
N THR A 256 8.57 25.04 23.92
CA THR A 256 8.31 24.35 22.64
C THR A 256 8.01 22.87 22.88
N ARG A 257 8.71 22.23 23.82
CA ARG A 257 8.47 20.84 24.19
C ARG A 257 7.10 20.66 24.85
N ASP A 258 6.75 21.52 25.80
CA ASP A 258 5.44 21.52 26.46
C ASP A 258 4.29 21.84 25.49
N LEU A 259 4.48 22.75 24.53
CA LEU A 259 3.50 22.99 23.48
C LEU A 259 3.33 21.74 22.61
N LEU A 260 4.44 21.12 22.18
CA LEU A 260 4.36 19.89 21.41
C LEU A 260 3.57 18.85 22.21
N ASP A 261 3.88 18.65 23.49
CA ASP A 261 3.15 17.79 24.45
C ASP A 261 1.65 18.13 24.57
N ARG A 262 1.29 19.41 24.62
CA ARG A 262 -0.11 19.86 24.63
C ARG A 262 -0.80 19.64 23.29
N LEU A 263 -0.12 19.83 22.17
CA LEU A 263 -0.60 19.43 20.85
C LEU A 263 -0.76 17.89 20.78
N ARG A 264 0.08 17.11 21.50
CA ARG A 264 -0.11 15.66 21.67
C ARG A 264 -1.40 15.34 22.42
N ALA A 265 -1.74 16.10 23.46
CA ALA A 265 -2.86 15.84 24.35
C ALA A 265 -4.21 16.42 23.86
N THR A 266 -4.17 17.55 23.15
CA THR A 266 -5.36 18.32 22.73
C THR A 266 -5.80 17.88 21.33
N SER A 267 -6.14 16.59 21.18
CA SER A 267 -6.74 16.07 19.96
C SER A 267 -8.20 16.52 19.85
N MET A 268 -8.41 17.78 19.46
CA MET A 268 -9.70 18.20 18.92
C MET A 268 -9.80 17.71 17.47
N VAL A 269 -10.82 16.87 17.26
CA VAL A 269 -11.21 16.17 16.03
C VAL A 269 -10.55 14.78 15.85
N ARG A 270 -10.95 13.84 16.73
CA ARG A 270 -11.16 12.44 16.33
C ARG A 270 -12.31 12.35 15.32
N ARG A 271 -12.18 12.94 14.12
CA ARG A 271 -12.94 12.43 12.99
C ARG A 271 -11.99 11.51 12.24
N PRO A 272 -12.19 10.19 12.23
CA PRO A 272 -11.66 9.40 11.14
C PRO A 272 -12.25 10.04 9.88
N ILE A 273 -11.43 10.77 9.13
CA ILE A 273 -11.77 11.09 7.75
C ILE A 273 -11.99 9.71 7.13
N ARG A 274 -13.24 9.38 6.82
CA ARG A 274 -13.54 8.14 6.11
C ARG A 274 -12.65 8.15 4.88
N PRO A 275 -11.92 7.07 4.56
CA PRO A 275 -11.06 7.05 3.40
C PRO A 275 -11.92 7.20 2.14
N GLY A 276 -12.17 8.44 1.72
CA GLY A 276 -12.43 8.76 0.34
C GLY A 276 -11.14 8.56 -0.45
N VAL A 277 -11.25 8.43 -1.77
CA VAL A 277 -10.09 8.33 -2.66
C VAL A 277 -9.23 9.57 -2.46
N VAL A 278 -8.07 9.39 -1.83
CA VAL A 278 -7.07 10.43 -1.63
C VAL A 278 -6.17 10.41 -2.86
N GLU A 279 -6.25 11.44 -3.70
CA GLU A 279 -5.32 11.59 -4.82
C GLU A 279 -3.99 12.13 -4.27
N SER A 280 -2.91 11.38 -4.52
CA SER A 280 -1.59 11.74 -4.00
C SER A 280 -0.96 12.91 -4.75
N GLY A 281 -0.44 13.89 -4.01
CA GLY A 281 0.36 14.98 -4.56
C GLY A 281 -0.43 16.26 -4.83
N LEU A 282 -0.87 16.93 -3.75
CA LEU A 282 -1.52 18.24 -3.85
C LEU A 282 -0.57 19.26 -4.51
N LYS A 283 -0.97 19.80 -5.67
CA LYS A 283 -0.44 21.09 -6.17
C LYS A 283 -1.23 22.22 -5.50
N PRO A 284 -0.59 23.10 -4.70
CA PRO A 284 -1.27 24.24 -4.11
C PRO A 284 -1.96 25.08 -5.20
N ARG A 285 -3.22 25.46 -4.97
CA ARG A 285 -4.07 26.12 -5.98
C ARG A 285 -4.23 27.61 -5.78
N ASN A 286 -3.90 28.12 -4.59
CA ASN A 286 -4.03 29.54 -4.25
C ASN A 286 -2.91 29.99 -3.29
N GLY A 287 -2.78 31.30 -3.13
CA GLY A 287 -1.72 31.89 -2.31
C GLY A 287 -1.76 31.40 -0.86
N ARG A 288 -2.95 31.17 -0.30
CA ARG A 288 -3.10 30.62 1.05
C ARG A 288 -2.49 29.22 1.20
N GLN A 289 -2.75 28.32 0.25
CA GLN A 289 -2.16 26.97 0.27
C GLN A 289 -0.65 27.01 0.03
N HIS A 290 -0.16 27.87 -0.86
CA HIS A 290 1.28 28.07 -1.05
C HIS A 290 1.95 28.56 0.23
N HIS A 291 1.31 29.48 0.95
CA HIS A 291 1.84 30.01 2.20
C HIS A 291 1.94 28.95 3.30
N VAL A 292 0.93 28.07 3.40
CA VAL A 292 0.98 26.90 4.29
C VAL A 292 2.14 25.98 3.94
N VAL A 293 2.36 25.66 2.65
CA VAL A 293 3.51 24.86 2.20
C VAL A 293 4.84 25.51 2.62
N ASP A 294 5.01 26.81 2.35
CA ASP A 294 6.26 27.52 2.66
C ASP A 294 6.63 27.41 4.15
N PHE A 295 5.64 27.48 5.03
CA PHE A 295 5.86 27.40 6.48
C PHE A 295 6.03 25.97 6.97
N LEU A 296 5.28 25.01 6.44
CA LEU A 296 5.51 23.59 6.77
C LEU A 296 6.93 23.16 6.36
N ASP A 297 7.42 23.61 5.21
CA ASP A 297 8.80 23.37 4.78
C ASP A 297 9.83 24.01 5.72
N GLN A 298 9.57 25.23 6.21
CA GLN A 298 10.44 25.87 7.21
C GLN A 298 10.45 25.08 8.53
N LEU A 299 9.29 24.66 9.02
CA LEU A 299 9.16 23.88 10.26
C LEU A 299 9.82 22.49 10.14
N THR A 300 9.77 21.88 8.95
CA THR A 300 10.51 20.63 8.67
C THR A 300 12.01 20.84 8.63
N LYS A 301 12.50 21.94 8.04
CA LYS A 301 13.94 22.24 8.00
C LYS A 301 14.55 22.39 9.39
N ILE A 302 13.79 22.88 10.37
CA ILE A 302 14.23 22.99 11.76
C ILE A 302 13.89 21.75 12.62
N GLY A 303 13.35 20.69 11.99
CA GLY A 303 13.15 19.39 12.62
C GLY A 303 11.96 19.30 13.57
N LEU A 304 10.97 20.19 13.46
CA LEU A 304 9.78 20.15 14.33
C LEU A 304 8.73 19.13 13.88
N LEU A 305 8.58 18.96 12.56
CA LEU A 305 7.58 18.07 11.97
C LEU A 305 8.00 17.58 10.59
N THR A 306 7.33 16.53 10.11
CA THR A 306 7.27 16.14 8.71
C THR A 306 5.84 16.29 8.20
N TRP A 307 5.66 16.56 6.91
CA TRP A 307 4.34 16.79 6.35
C TRP A 307 4.18 16.20 4.94
N ARG A 308 2.93 15.95 4.55
CA ARG A 308 2.51 15.73 3.16
C ARG A 308 1.15 16.38 2.93
N ALA A 309 0.80 16.68 1.68
CA ALA A 309 -0.51 17.24 1.35
C ALA A 309 -1.19 16.44 0.26
N ASP A 310 -2.48 16.23 0.43
CA ASP A 310 -3.35 15.52 -0.50
C ASP A 310 -4.70 16.24 -0.68
N TYR A 311 -5.56 15.70 -1.53
CA TYR A 311 -6.87 16.25 -1.83
C TYR A 311 -7.99 15.27 -1.45
N HIS A 312 -8.96 15.75 -0.67
CA HIS A 312 -10.17 14.97 -0.40
C HIS A 312 -11.11 15.07 -1.61
N SER A 313 -11.25 13.98 -2.36
CA SER A 313 -12.04 13.94 -3.60
C SER A 313 -13.51 14.34 -3.41
N SER A 314 -14.21 13.82 -2.39
CA SER A 314 -15.64 14.12 -2.16
C SER A 314 -15.89 15.54 -1.63
N GLU A 315 -15.05 16.04 -0.73
CA GLU A 315 -15.24 17.35 -0.10
C GLU A 315 -14.56 18.50 -0.86
N LYS A 316 -13.79 18.17 -1.91
CA LYS A 316 -13.03 19.12 -2.73
C LYS A 316 -12.16 20.06 -1.90
N MET A 317 -11.59 19.56 -0.80
CA MET A 317 -10.74 20.36 0.09
C MET A 317 -9.34 19.77 0.23
N PRO A 318 -8.30 20.62 0.35
CA PRO A 318 -6.94 20.18 0.66
C PRO A 318 -6.86 19.60 2.07
N LEU A 319 -6.10 18.52 2.21
CA LEU A 319 -5.77 17.90 3.49
C LEU A 319 -4.26 17.90 3.69
N TRP A 320 -3.85 18.13 4.92
CA TRP A 320 -2.46 18.24 5.34
C TRP A 320 -2.18 17.19 6.40
N TRP A 321 -1.34 16.23 6.08
CA TRP A 321 -0.88 15.23 7.03
C TRP A 321 0.36 15.76 7.72
N LEU A 322 0.34 15.82 9.05
CA LEU A 322 1.47 16.28 9.86
C LEU A 322 1.88 15.17 10.83
N SER A 323 3.19 14.95 10.96
CA SER A 323 3.80 14.03 11.92
C SER A 323 4.89 14.75 12.69
N PHE A 324 4.82 14.70 14.02
CA PHE A 324 5.75 15.38 14.91
C PHE A 324 6.81 14.41 15.43
N ASP A 325 8.02 14.91 15.65
CA ASP A 325 9.11 14.09 16.18
C ASP A 325 8.73 13.47 17.54
N GLY A 326 8.96 12.16 17.67
CA GLY A 326 8.58 11.38 18.85
C GLY A 326 7.09 11.03 19.00
N GLN A 327 6.25 11.24 17.99
CA GLN A 327 4.86 10.75 18.00
C GLN A 327 4.67 9.46 17.19
N PRO A 328 3.94 8.45 17.72
CA PRO A 328 3.65 7.21 17.01
C PRO A 328 2.56 7.37 15.94
N CYS A 329 1.85 8.50 15.93
CA CYS A 329 0.74 8.74 15.01
C CYS A 329 0.87 10.11 14.33
N ALA A 330 0.31 10.18 13.13
CA ALA A 330 0.25 11.37 12.32
C ALA A 330 -1.20 11.70 11.99
N TRP A 331 -1.48 12.97 11.78
CA TRP A 331 -2.85 13.50 11.76
C TRP A 331 -3.11 14.29 10.49
N TRP A 332 -4.32 14.16 9.96
CA TRP A 332 -4.80 14.94 8.82
C TRP A 332 -5.57 16.16 9.31
N TYR A 333 -5.26 17.32 8.75
CA TYR A 333 -5.88 18.61 9.06
C TYR A 333 -6.40 19.24 7.79
N ASN A 334 -7.51 19.99 7.88
CA ASN A 334 -7.87 20.92 6.80
C ASN A 334 -7.00 22.19 6.88
N THR A 335 -7.07 23.06 5.86
CA THR A 335 -6.20 24.26 5.80
C THR A 335 -6.33 25.18 7.03
N PRO A 336 -7.53 25.58 7.48
CA PRO A 336 -7.67 26.37 8.71
C PRO A 336 -7.03 25.74 9.96
N GLU A 337 -7.19 24.43 10.13
CA GLU A 337 -6.60 23.70 11.27
C GLU A 337 -5.08 23.64 11.17
N THR A 338 -4.54 23.41 9.98
CA THR A 338 -3.09 23.44 9.73
C THR A 338 -2.49 24.81 10.03
N GLU A 339 -3.16 25.90 9.65
CA GLU A 339 -2.71 27.26 9.96
C GLU A 339 -2.68 27.53 11.47
N LYS A 340 -3.64 26.97 12.22
CA LYS A 340 -3.63 27.05 13.69
C LYS A 340 -2.41 26.33 14.27
N VAL A 341 -2.14 25.10 13.80
CA VAL A 341 -0.96 24.33 14.21
C VAL A 341 0.33 25.09 13.88
N ILE A 342 0.45 25.64 12.67
CA ILE A 342 1.60 26.45 12.26
C ILE A 342 1.76 27.66 13.18
N GLY A 343 0.68 28.40 13.44
CA GLY A 343 0.71 29.58 14.30
C GLY A 343 1.19 29.27 15.72
N GLU A 344 0.72 28.16 16.31
CA GLU A 344 1.15 27.73 17.63
C GLU A 344 2.64 27.35 17.65
N LEU A 345 3.11 26.56 16.67
CA LEU A 345 4.53 26.20 16.55
C LEU A 345 5.44 27.40 16.30
N CYS A 346 5.00 28.31 15.44
CA CYS A 346 5.74 29.52 15.12
C CYS A 346 5.88 30.42 16.35
N ALA A 347 4.80 30.61 17.11
CA ALA A 347 4.83 31.33 18.37
C ALA A 347 5.80 30.71 19.39
N ALA A 348 5.82 29.38 19.52
CA ALA A 348 6.74 28.70 20.45
C ALA A 348 8.20 28.75 20.02
N THR A 349 8.47 28.88 18.72
CA THR A 349 9.83 28.88 18.16
C THR A 349 10.36 30.27 17.83
N GLY A 350 9.59 31.32 18.13
CA GLY A 350 9.94 32.70 17.77
C GLY A 350 9.93 32.95 16.26
N ILE A 351 9.24 32.10 15.49
CA ILE A 351 9.04 32.33 14.06
C ILE A 351 7.84 33.25 13.90
N ILE A 352 7.99 34.33 13.14
CA ILE A 352 6.88 35.21 12.80
C ILE A 352 5.98 34.51 11.77
N TRP A 353 4.73 34.30 12.13
CA TRP A 353 3.66 33.78 11.27
C TRP A 353 2.59 34.85 11.04
N GLU A 354 2.21 35.04 9.78
CA GLU A 354 1.15 35.98 9.37
C GLU A 354 0.15 35.25 8.47
N PRO A 355 -1.07 34.95 8.93
CA PRO A 355 -2.01 34.16 8.14
C PRO A 355 -2.46 34.89 6.88
N VAL A 356 -2.57 34.15 5.77
CA VAL A 356 -3.17 34.65 4.53
C VAL A 356 -4.69 34.46 4.60
N ARG A 357 -5.44 35.54 4.42
CA ARG A 357 -6.92 35.50 4.49
C ARG A 357 -7.50 34.51 3.48
N ALA A 358 -8.64 33.90 3.82
CA ALA A 358 -9.35 32.96 2.96
C ALA A 358 -9.85 33.65 1.66
N ASN A 359 -9.74 32.94 0.52
CA ASN A 359 -10.17 33.37 -0.83
C ASN A 359 -9.27 34.36 -1.58
N PHE A 360 -8.08 34.64 -1.07
CA PHE A 360 -7.14 35.60 -1.67
C PHE A 360 -5.98 34.92 -2.43
N GLY A 361 -5.38 35.65 -3.36
CA GLY A 361 -4.44 35.16 -4.37
C GLY A 361 -2.96 35.27 -3.96
N GLU A 362 -2.09 35.21 -4.97
CA GLU A 362 -0.63 35.31 -4.80
C GLU A 362 -0.19 36.70 -4.28
N THR A 363 -0.97 37.75 -4.56
CA THR A 363 -0.68 39.12 -4.09
C THR A 363 -0.70 39.20 -2.57
N GLU A 364 -1.71 38.64 -1.92
CA GLU A 364 -1.88 38.70 -0.47
C GLU A 364 -0.87 37.79 0.25
N ARG A 365 -0.45 36.69 -0.39
CA ARG A 365 0.70 35.90 0.07
C ARG A 365 1.97 36.74 0.07
N ARG A 366 2.25 37.48 -1.02
CA ARG A 366 3.42 38.39 -1.08
C ARG A 366 3.35 39.49 -0.04
N GLU A 367 2.18 40.07 0.19
CA GLU A 367 2.01 41.08 1.25
C GLU A 367 2.22 40.48 2.64
N ALA A 368 1.75 39.25 2.91
CA ALA A 368 2.01 38.56 4.16
C ALA A 368 3.50 38.30 4.36
N VAL A 369 4.19 37.81 3.33
CA VAL A 369 5.65 37.61 3.34
C VAL A 369 6.37 38.94 3.56
N ALA A 370 5.97 40.02 2.89
CA ALA A 370 6.57 41.34 3.08
C ALA A 370 6.36 41.87 4.51
N ARG A 371 5.20 41.63 5.13
CA ARG A 371 4.97 41.96 6.54
C ARG A 371 5.87 41.13 7.46
N ILE A 372 6.02 39.84 7.21
CA ILE A 372 6.93 38.97 7.97
C ILE A 372 8.38 39.49 7.87
N GLU A 373 8.83 39.84 6.67
CA GLU A 373 10.18 40.37 6.43
C GLU A 373 10.39 41.73 7.11
N ALA A 374 9.39 42.63 7.05
CA ALA A 374 9.44 43.91 7.72
C ALA A 374 9.53 43.76 9.26
N ARG A 375 8.77 42.83 9.84
CA ARG A 375 8.81 42.54 11.27
C ARG A 375 10.16 41.94 11.70
N ARG A 376 10.70 41.00 10.91
CA ARG A 376 12.07 40.47 11.11
C ARG A 376 13.13 41.58 11.04
N ALA A 377 12.99 42.52 10.11
CA ALA A 377 13.91 43.65 9.99
C ALA A 377 13.80 44.63 11.16
N ALA A 378 12.64 44.70 11.82
CA ALA A 378 12.40 45.49 13.02
C ALA A 378 12.91 44.81 14.31
N GLY A 379 13.38 43.55 14.25
CA GLY A 379 13.86 42.79 15.40
C GLY A 379 12.74 42.20 16.28
N GLU A 380 11.52 42.12 15.74
CA GLU A 380 10.46 41.25 16.27
C GLU A 380 10.70 39.80 15.83
#